data_AF-A0A1G2R1Y8-F1
#
_entry.id   AF-A0A1G2R1Y8-F1
#
_cell.length_a   1.000
_cell.length_b   1.000
_cell.length_c   1.000
_cell.angle_alpha   90.00
_cell.angle_beta   90.00
_cell.angle_gamma   90.00
#
_symmetry.space_group_name_H-M   'P 1'
#
loop_
_entity.id
_entity.type
_entity.pdbx_description
1 polymer ?
#
loop_
_entity_poly.entity_id
_entity_poly.type
_entity_poly.pdbx_seq_one_letter_code
_entity_poly.pdbx_strand_id
1 'polypeptide(L)'
;MKFSIYFSVSIVVMLLFLTSAVSLLFALMDKNTSPLILTAAANIVAVVLLVFLITRGILIPLGQVRSIMKKVGEGNFGLKIAASRIKEMQEFGDTINEMIVKLRTSTQELQEAKSSLELRVAGRTKELQGLAASLEEKVKERTRELQEKLTELERFEKLAIGRELKMIELKEELKKLEELILKKKTDAVKPRRKNAA
;
A
#
# COMPACT_ATOMS: atom_id res chain seq x y z
N MET A 1 -17.99 15.51 44.67
CA MET A 1 -18.81 16.37 43.77
C MET A 1 -17.85 17.10 42.85
N LYS A 2 -17.89 16.89 41.53
CA LYS A 2 -17.01 17.61 40.57
C LYS A 2 -17.63 18.99 40.29
N PHE A 3 -16.80 20.02 40.22
CA PHE A 3 -17.25 21.40 40.04
C PHE A 3 -17.31 21.74 38.55
N SER A 4 -18.39 22.42 38.13
CA SER A 4 -18.53 22.97 36.79
C SER A 4 -17.88 24.35 36.75
N ILE A 5 -16.91 24.54 35.84
CA ILE A 5 -16.26 25.85 35.71
C ILE A 5 -17.22 26.89 35.12
N TYR A 6 -18.13 26.47 34.23
CA TYR A 6 -19.17 27.35 33.69
C TYR A 6 -20.06 27.89 34.79
N PHE A 7 -20.46 27.05 35.74
CA PHE A 7 -21.28 27.48 36.88
C PHE A 7 -20.55 28.52 37.74
N SER A 8 -19.28 28.28 38.09
CA SER A 8 -18.48 29.22 38.87
C SER A 8 -18.27 30.56 38.15
N VAL A 9 -17.94 30.53 36.86
CA VAL A 9 -17.76 31.76 36.06
C VAL A 9 -19.09 32.51 35.93
N SER A 10 -20.19 31.81 35.66
CA SER A 10 -21.52 32.41 35.53
C SER A 10 -21.96 33.13 36.81
N ILE A 11 -21.70 32.53 37.99
CA ILE A 11 -21.99 33.18 39.28
C ILE A 11 -21.21 34.49 39.42
N VAL A 12 -19.91 34.48 39.15
CA VAL A 12 -19.08 35.69 39.31
C VAL A 12 -19.53 36.78 38.33
N VAL A 13 -19.85 36.42 37.09
CA VAL A 13 -20.37 37.36 36.09
C VAL A 13 -21.74 37.91 36.49
N MET A 14 -22.65 37.08 36.99
CA MET A 14 -23.95 37.52 37.48
C MET A 14 -23.82 38.48 38.67
N LEU A 15 -22.89 38.24 39.59
CA LEU A 15 -22.60 39.13 40.71
C LEU A 15 -22.02 40.48 40.24
N LEU A 16 -21.18 40.49 39.20
CA LEU A 16 -20.69 41.72 38.57
C LEU A 16 -21.84 42.57 37.99
N PHE A 17 -22.78 41.94 37.28
CA PHE A 17 -23.95 42.64 36.75
C PHE A 17 -24.86 43.16 37.86
N LEU A 18 -25.11 42.35 38.89
CA LEU A 18 -25.98 42.72 40.00
C LEU A 18 -25.41 43.90 40.80
N THR A 19 -24.12 43.86 41.14
CA THR A 19 -23.44 44.95 41.86
C THR A 19 -23.42 46.25 41.06
N SER A 20 -23.22 46.17 39.74
CA SER A 20 -23.27 47.32 38.85
C SER A 20 -24.68 47.91 38.74
N ALA A 21 -25.72 47.08 38.64
CA ALA A 21 -27.12 47.53 38.60
C ALA A 21 -27.55 48.20 39.91
N VAL A 22 -27.17 47.63 41.06
CA VAL A 22 -27.42 48.24 42.38
C VAL A 22 -26.74 49.61 42.48
N SER A 23 -25.48 49.72 42.02
CA SER A 23 -24.75 51.00 42.01
C SER A 23 -25.47 52.06 41.17
N LEU A 24 -26.08 51.68 40.04
CA LEU A 24 -26.84 52.58 39.17
C LEU A 24 -28.13 53.07 39.84
N LEU A 25 -28.86 52.18 40.52
CA LEU A 25 -30.06 52.54 41.27
C LEU A 25 -29.76 53.56 42.37
N PHE A 26 -28.66 53.36 43.12
CA PHE A 26 -28.23 54.33 44.15
C PHE A 26 -27.87 55.68 43.56
N ALA A 27 -27.18 55.70 42.40
CA ALA A 27 -26.83 56.95 41.72
C ALA A 27 -28.06 57.74 41.22
N LEU A 28 -29.16 57.06 40.90
CA LEU A 28 -30.42 57.70 40.50
C LEU A 28 -31.23 58.23 41.70
N MET A 29 -31.12 57.60 42.87
CA MET A 29 -31.90 57.95 44.06
C MET A 29 -31.25 59.02 44.95
N ASP A 30 -29.93 59.14 44.99
CA ASP A 30 -29.22 60.02 45.92
C ASP A 30 -27.94 60.63 45.29
N LYS A 31 -27.53 61.83 45.73
CA LYS A 31 -26.30 62.52 45.27
C LYS A 31 -25.01 61.90 45.85
N ASN A 32 -25.12 60.87 46.68
CA ASN A 32 -23.99 60.25 47.39
C ASN A 32 -23.20 59.29 46.48
N THR A 33 -21.92 59.56 46.27
CA THR A 33 -21.04 58.81 45.36
C THR A 33 -20.26 57.66 46.02
N SER A 34 -20.29 57.53 47.35
CA SER A 34 -19.60 56.45 48.05
C SER A 34 -19.92 55.01 47.57
N PRO A 35 -21.17 54.65 47.16
CA PRO A 35 -21.43 53.31 46.63
C PRO A 35 -20.70 53.02 45.31
N LEU A 36 -20.39 54.03 44.49
CA LEU A 36 -19.66 53.84 43.23
C LEU A 36 -18.21 53.40 43.46
N ILE A 37 -17.56 53.92 44.50
CA ILE A 37 -16.16 53.58 44.82
C ILE A 37 -16.10 52.12 45.31
N LEU A 38 -17.05 51.72 46.14
CA LEU A 38 -17.12 50.35 46.66
C LEU A 38 -17.41 49.32 45.55
N THR A 39 -18.30 49.65 44.61
CA THR A 39 -18.61 48.76 43.47
C THR A 39 -17.43 48.66 42.50
N ALA A 40 -16.71 49.76 42.25
CA ALA A 40 -15.48 49.74 41.47
C ALA A 40 -14.41 48.83 42.12
N ALA A 41 -14.21 48.92 43.44
CA ALA A 41 -13.29 48.05 44.16
C ALA A 41 -13.71 46.57 44.09
N ALA A 42 -15.00 46.27 44.30
CA ALA A 42 -15.53 44.92 44.20
C ALA A 42 -15.36 44.31 42.80
N ASN A 43 -15.55 45.11 41.75
CA ASN A 43 -15.36 44.68 40.36
C ASN A 43 -13.90 44.32 40.08
N ILE A 44 -12.93 45.09 40.59
CA ILE A 44 -11.51 44.76 40.45
C ILE A 44 -11.21 43.39 41.09
N VAL A 45 -11.72 43.17 42.31
CA VAL A 45 -11.55 41.88 43.01
C VAL A 45 -12.18 40.73 42.22
N ALA A 46 -13.40 40.91 41.71
CA ALA A 46 -14.09 39.90 40.92
C ALA A 46 -13.36 39.58 39.61
N VAL A 47 -12.77 40.57 38.93
CA VAL A 47 -11.93 40.35 37.73
C VAL A 47 -10.69 39.53 38.09
N VAL A 48 -10.00 39.86 39.19
CA VAL A 48 -8.84 39.08 39.66
C VAL A 48 -9.25 37.63 39.98
N LEU A 49 -10.41 37.42 40.61
CA LEU A 49 -10.95 36.10 40.88
C LEU A 49 -11.29 35.32 39.59
N LEU A 50 -11.89 35.97 38.58
CA LEU A 50 -12.17 35.34 37.28
C LEU A 50 -10.88 34.88 36.59
N VAL A 51 -9.86 35.74 36.54
CA VAL A 51 -8.56 35.39 35.95
C VAL A 51 -7.95 34.19 36.68
N PHE A 52 -8.02 34.18 38.01
CA PHE A 52 -7.54 33.05 38.82
C PHE A 52 -8.28 31.75 38.50
N LEU A 53 -9.62 31.79 38.45
CA LEU A 53 -10.45 30.62 38.14
C LEU A 53 -10.19 30.08 36.74
N ILE A 54 -10.12 30.94 35.73
CA ILE A 54 -9.85 30.56 34.34
C ILE A 54 -8.44 29.99 34.20
N THR A 55 -7.45 30.63 34.80
CA THR A 55 -6.05 30.18 34.69
C THR A 55 -5.86 28.80 35.29
N ARG A 56 -6.32 28.60 36.53
CA ARG A 56 -6.20 27.33 37.25
C ARG A 56 -7.09 26.25 36.66
N GLY A 57 -8.26 26.63 36.17
CA GLY A 57 -9.26 25.67 35.75
C GLY A 57 -9.22 25.27 34.28
N ILE A 58 -8.65 26.12 33.42
CA ILE A 58 -8.63 25.91 31.96
C ILE A 58 -7.20 25.97 31.42
N LEU A 59 -6.49 27.09 31.61
CA LEU A 59 -5.20 27.29 30.93
C LEU A 59 -4.14 26.28 31.35
N ILE A 60 -4.00 26.00 32.66
CA ILE A 60 -3.02 25.03 33.15
C ILE A 60 -3.34 23.60 32.66
N PRO A 61 -4.56 23.05 32.81
CA PRO A 61 -4.92 21.75 32.24
C PRO A 61 -4.72 21.67 30.71
N LEU A 62 -5.06 22.73 29.96
CA LEU A 62 -4.83 22.75 28.51
C LEU A 62 -3.35 22.62 28.15
N GLY A 63 -2.46 23.25 28.91
CA GLY A 63 -1.01 23.09 28.73
C GLY A 63 -0.56 21.63 28.91
N GLN A 64 -1.11 20.93 29.90
CA GLN A 64 -0.81 19.51 30.15
C GLN A 64 -1.31 18.64 28.99
N VAL A 65 -2.56 18.84 28.56
CA VAL A 65 -3.14 18.12 27.41
C VAL A 65 -2.30 18.35 26.16
N ARG A 66 -1.91 19.59 25.86
CA ARG A 66 -1.03 19.90 24.72
C ARG A 66 0.28 19.11 24.76
N SER A 67 0.91 19.02 25.94
CA SER A 67 2.17 18.29 26.08
C SER A 67 2.01 16.78 25.86
N ILE A 68 0.90 16.20 26.32
CA ILE A 68 0.58 14.79 26.11
C ILE A 68 0.28 14.54 24.63
N MET A 69 -0.53 15.39 24.01
CA MET A 69 -0.87 15.28 22.59
C MET A 69 0.35 15.37 21.68
N LYS A 70 1.34 16.20 22.03
CA LYS A 70 2.61 16.24 21.29
C LYS A 70 3.32 14.88 21.32
N LYS A 71 3.44 14.27 22.50
CA LYS A 71 4.09 12.95 22.66
C LYS A 71 3.29 11.82 22.01
N VAL A 72 1.97 11.90 22.03
CA VAL A 72 1.08 10.98 21.28
C VAL A 72 1.33 11.11 19.78
N GLY A 73 1.48 12.33 19.27
CA GLY A 73 1.85 12.58 17.86
C GLY A 73 3.23 12.05 17.47
N GLU A 74 4.14 11.89 18.44
CA GLU A 74 5.45 11.23 18.27
C GLU A 74 5.36 9.69 18.37
N GLY A 75 4.16 9.12 18.49
CA GLY A 75 3.91 7.68 18.56
C GLY A 75 3.87 7.09 19.97
N ASN A 76 3.95 7.93 21.02
CA ASN A 76 3.87 7.46 22.40
C ASN A 76 2.41 7.39 22.89
N PHE A 77 1.76 6.26 22.63
CA PHE A 77 0.38 5.99 23.06
C PHE A 77 0.25 5.42 24.50
N GLY A 78 1.35 5.36 25.26
CA GLY A 78 1.34 4.90 26.66
C GLY A 78 0.86 5.95 27.65
N LEU A 79 0.75 7.21 27.20
CA LEU A 79 0.42 8.35 28.04
C LEU A 79 -1.09 8.53 28.15
N LYS A 80 -1.52 9.05 29.31
CA LYS A 80 -2.92 9.37 29.58
C LYS A 80 -3.02 10.76 30.19
N ILE A 81 -4.08 11.47 29.83
CA ILE A 81 -4.47 12.70 30.51
C ILE A 81 -5.03 12.32 31.88
N ALA A 82 -4.45 12.92 32.92
CA ALA A 82 -4.86 12.67 34.29
C ALA A 82 -6.26 13.21 34.57
N ALA A 83 -6.96 12.57 35.52
CA ALA A 83 -8.29 12.98 35.93
C ALA A 83 -8.29 14.42 36.47
N SER A 84 -9.28 15.21 36.02
CA SER A 84 -9.48 16.59 36.46
C SER A 84 -10.60 16.69 37.50
N ARG A 85 -10.43 17.62 38.43
CA ARG A 85 -11.47 17.99 39.40
C ARG A 85 -12.62 18.76 38.74
N ILE A 86 -12.32 19.46 37.65
CA ILE A 86 -13.29 20.22 36.86
C ILE A 86 -13.99 19.26 35.91
N LYS A 87 -15.31 19.26 35.95
CA LYS A 87 -16.14 18.30 35.21
C LYS A 87 -15.85 18.37 33.70
N GLU A 88 -15.85 19.57 33.13
CA GLU A 88 -15.66 19.78 31.69
C GLU A 88 -14.26 19.36 31.24
N MET A 89 -13.24 19.61 32.06
CA MET A 89 -11.86 19.17 31.77
C MET A 89 -11.68 17.67 31.94
N GLN A 90 -12.44 17.04 32.84
CA GLN A 90 -12.47 15.59 32.94
C GLN A 90 -13.03 14.98 31.66
N GLU A 91 -14.23 15.41 31.24
CA GLU A 91 -14.92 14.87 30.06
C GLU A 91 -14.07 15.05 28.80
N PHE A 92 -13.39 16.19 28.67
CA PHE A 92 -12.43 16.44 27.59
C PHE A 92 -11.23 15.48 27.65
N GLY A 93 -10.63 15.30 28.83
CA GLY A 93 -9.52 14.38 29.03
C GLY A 93 -9.90 12.92 28.73
N ASP A 94 -11.09 12.49 29.15
CA ASP A 94 -11.60 11.13 28.91
C ASP A 94 -11.84 10.89 27.41
N THR A 95 -12.43 11.85 26.72
CA THR A 95 -12.64 11.79 25.26
C THR A 95 -11.31 11.67 24.50
N ILE A 96 -10.29 12.45 24.90
CA ILE A 96 -8.96 12.33 24.29
C ILE A 96 -8.30 11.00 24.64
N ASN A 97 -8.44 10.52 25.87
CA ASN A 97 -7.91 9.21 26.27
C ASN A 97 -8.50 8.07 25.41
N GLU A 98 -9.81 8.12 25.11
CA GLU A 98 -10.44 7.18 24.17
C GLU A 98 -9.84 7.27 22.77
N MET A 99 -9.58 8.49 22.28
CA MET A 99 -8.90 8.69 20.99
C MET A 99 -7.47 8.12 21.01
N ILE A 100 -6.70 8.32 22.08
CA ILE A 100 -5.35 7.75 22.23
C ILE A 100 -5.40 6.22 22.15
N VAL A 101 -6.39 5.60 22.81
CA VAL A 101 -6.59 4.14 22.74
C VAL A 101 -6.92 3.69 21.32
N LYS A 102 -7.83 4.37 20.63
CA LYS A 102 -8.16 4.05 19.23
C LYS A 102 -6.96 4.16 18.31
N LEU A 103 -6.17 5.24 18.43
CA LEU A 103 -4.94 5.44 17.65
C LEU A 103 -3.92 4.33 17.91
N ARG A 104 -3.75 3.93 19.18
CA ARG A 104 -2.88 2.80 19.55
C ARG A 104 -3.31 1.51 18.86
N THR A 105 -4.59 1.18 18.95
CA THR A 105 -5.15 -0.04 18.34
C THR A 105 -4.98 -0.02 16.83
N SER A 106 -5.35 1.07 16.15
CA SER A 106 -5.18 1.17 14.69
C SER A 106 -3.72 1.11 14.26
N THR A 107 -2.79 1.67 15.05
CA THR A 107 -1.35 1.56 14.76
C THR A 107 -0.86 0.13 14.92
N GLN A 108 -1.34 -0.60 15.93
CA GLN A 108 -1.01 -2.01 16.13
C GLN A 108 -1.57 -2.89 15.00
N GLU A 109 -2.83 -2.73 14.63
CA GLU A 109 -3.47 -3.44 13.52
C GLU A 109 -2.72 -3.19 12.20
N LEU A 110 -2.31 -1.95 11.94
CA LEU A 110 -1.52 -1.61 10.75
C LEU A 110 -0.15 -2.31 10.75
N GLN A 111 0.51 -2.38 11.90
CA GLN A 111 1.79 -3.08 12.04
C GLN A 111 1.65 -4.59 11.84
N GLU A 112 0.60 -5.19 12.37
CA GLU A 112 0.27 -6.61 12.18
C GLU A 112 -0.06 -6.91 10.71
N ALA A 113 -0.89 -6.07 10.08
CA ALA A 113 -1.23 -6.17 8.66
C ALA A 113 0.02 -6.05 7.77
N LYS A 114 0.92 -5.11 8.08
CA LYS A 114 2.19 -4.95 7.38
C LYS A 114 3.06 -6.20 7.48
N SER A 115 3.24 -6.74 8.68
CA SER A 115 4.02 -7.96 8.91
C SER A 115 3.44 -9.16 8.14
N SER A 116 2.13 -9.34 8.19
CA SER A 116 1.42 -10.38 7.43
C SER A 116 1.60 -10.22 5.92
N LEU A 117 1.53 -8.99 5.42
CA LEU A 117 1.76 -8.68 4.02
C LEU A 117 3.20 -8.98 3.59
N GLU A 118 4.19 -8.60 4.39
CA GLU A 118 5.61 -8.90 4.13
C GLU A 118 5.87 -10.41 4.03
N LEU A 119 5.30 -11.20 4.94
CA LEU A 119 5.38 -12.67 4.87
C LEU A 119 4.73 -13.23 3.61
N ARG A 120 3.56 -12.71 3.23
CA ARG A 120 2.85 -13.14 2.01
C ARG A 120 3.63 -12.79 0.75
N VAL A 121 4.20 -11.58 0.69
CA VAL A 121 5.04 -11.14 -0.43
C VAL A 121 6.27 -12.04 -0.53
N ALA A 122 6.99 -12.29 0.57
CA ALA A 122 8.14 -13.18 0.56
C ALA A 122 7.79 -14.60 0.10
N GLY A 123 6.67 -15.15 0.57
CA GLY A 123 6.16 -16.46 0.14
C GLY A 123 5.86 -16.52 -1.36
N ARG A 124 5.13 -15.52 -1.88
CA ARG A 124 4.80 -15.44 -3.32
C ARG A 124 6.03 -15.19 -4.18
N THR A 125 6.99 -14.38 -3.73
CA THR A 125 8.24 -14.17 -4.44
C THR A 125 9.02 -15.48 -4.55
N LYS A 126 9.10 -16.27 -3.47
CA LYS A 126 9.75 -17.59 -3.50
C LYS A 126 9.05 -18.57 -4.45
N GLU A 127 7.72 -18.61 -4.44
CA GLU A 127 6.92 -19.44 -5.35
C GLU A 127 7.17 -19.05 -6.81
N LEU A 128 7.13 -17.74 -7.11
CA LEU A 128 7.40 -17.23 -8.46
C LEU A 128 8.83 -17.54 -8.93
N GLN A 129 9.82 -17.44 -8.05
CA GLN A 129 11.19 -17.83 -8.37
C GLN A 129 11.31 -19.32 -8.67
N GLY A 130 10.63 -20.17 -7.90
CA GLY A 130 10.59 -21.62 -8.17
C GLY A 130 9.93 -21.95 -9.50
N LEU A 131 8.81 -21.30 -9.81
CA LEU A 131 8.13 -21.44 -11.11
C LEU A 131 9.02 -20.94 -12.26
N ALA A 132 9.66 -19.80 -12.11
CA ALA A 132 10.57 -19.25 -13.11
C ALA A 132 11.73 -20.21 -13.40
N ALA A 133 12.37 -20.76 -12.37
CA ALA A 133 13.45 -21.74 -12.52
C ALA A 133 12.96 -23.03 -13.22
N SER A 134 11.78 -23.54 -12.85
CA SER A 134 11.20 -24.73 -13.51
C SER A 134 10.83 -24.46 -14.98
N LEU A 135 10.32 -23.27 -15.29
CA LEU A 135 10.05 -22.87 -16.67
C LEU A 135 11.32 -22.74 -17.48
N GLU A 136 12.38 -22.18 -16.91
CA GLU A 136 13.69 -22.06 -17.56
C GLU A 136 14.31 -23.43 -17.85
N GLU A 137 14.20 -24.38 -16.91
CA GLU A 137 14.61 -25.77 -17.11
C GLU A 137 13.84 -26.44 -18.25
N LYS A 138 12.50 -26.29 -18.27
CA LYS A 138 11.66 -26.83 -19.36
C LYS A 138 11.98 -26.19 -20.70
N VAL A 139 12.20 -24.88 -20.75
CA VAL A 139 12.60 -24.20 -21.98
C VAL A 139 13.92 -24.78 -22.47
N LYS A 140 14.92 -24.93 -21.60
CA LYS A 140 16.21 -25.53 -21.95
C LYS A 140 16.08 -26.96 -22.48
N GLU A 141 15.27 -27.80 -21.82
CA GLU A 141 14.99 -29.17 -22.24
C GLU A 141 14.36 -29.20 -23.64
N ARG A 142 13.29 -28.41 -23.84
CA ARG A 142 12.58 -28.32 -25.13
C ARG A 142 13.45 -27.75 -26.24
N THR A 143 14.29 -26.76 -25.94
CA THR A 143 15.27 -26.25 -26.90
C THR A 143 16.24 -27.35 -27.31
N ARG A 144 16.73 -28.16 -26.36
CA ARG A 144 17.62 -29.29 -26.68
C ARG A 144 16.93 -30.35 -27.54
N GLU A 145 15.71 -30.75 -27.18
CA GLU A 145 14.90 -31.70 -27.97
C GLU A 145 14.67 -31.21 -29.40
N LEU A 146 14.33 -29.93 -29.56
CA LEU A 146 14.13 -29.31 -30.87
C LEU A 146 15.43 -29.33 -31.69
N GLN A 147 16.57 -29.06 -31.05
CA GLN A 147 17.87 -29.03 -31.72
C GLN A 147 18.29 -30.43 -32.18
N GLU A 148 18.05 -31.46 -31.35
CA GLU A 148 18.24 -32.86 -31.72
C GLU A 148 17.36 -33.25 -32.93
N LYS A 149 16.07 -32.87 -32.91
CA LYS A 149 15.14 -33.10 -34.02
C LYS A 149 15.54 -32.39 -35.31
N LEU A 150 16.05 -31.16 -35.22
CA LEU A 150 16.58 -30.44 -36.37
C LEU A 150 17.77 -31.20 -36.98
N THR A 151 18.74 -31.64 -36.17
CA THR A 151 19.86 -32.45 -36.68
C THR A 151 19.43 -33.79 -37.29
N GLU A 152 18.36 -34.42 -36.77
CA GLU A 152 17.80 -35.64 -37.35
C GLU A 152 17.18 -35.36 -38.73
N LEU A 153 16.41 -34.28 -38.85
CA LEU A 153 15.81 -33.85 -40.12
C LEU A 153 16.87 -33.50 -41.17
N GLU A 154 17.92 -32.76 -40.80
CA GLU A 154 19.04 -32.43 -41.70
C GLU A 154 19.75 -33.69 -42.22
N ARG A 155 19.92 -34.72 -41.38
CA ARG A 155 20.49 -36.01 -41.80
C ARG A 155 19.58 -36.73 -42.77
N PHE A 156 18.28 -36.76 -42.50
CA PHE A 156 17.30 -37.39 -43.38
C PHE A 156 17.25 -36.69 -44.75
N GLU A 157 17.29 -35.36 -44.77
CA GLU A 157 17.36 -34.56 -45.99
C GLU A 157 18.59 -34.91 -46.83
N LYS A 158 19.79 -34.95 -46.21
CA LYS A 158 21.03 -35.36 -46.91
C LYS A 158 20.92 -36.77 -47.51
N LEU A 159 20.32 -37.72 -46.79
CA LEU A 159 20.10 -39.08 -47.28
C LEU A 159 19.06 -39.12 -48.40
N ALA A 160 18.00 -38.32 -48.32
CA ALA A 160 16.98 -38.22 -49.37
C ALA A 160 17.58 -37.66 -50.67
N ILE A 161 18.33 -36.55 -50.59
CA ILE A 161 19.04 -35.96 -51.73
C ILE A 161 20.02 -36.99 -52.32
N GLY A 162 20.79 -37.69 -51.50
CA GLY A 162 21.68 -38.76 -51.97
C GLY A 162 20.96 -39.88 -52.72
N ARG A 163 19.77 -40.28 -52.26
CA ARG A 163 18.93 -41.28 -52.94
C ARG A 163 18.36 -40.75 -54.26
N GLU A 164 17.92 -39.50 -54.30
CA GLU A 164 17.44 -38.87 -55.53
C GLU A 164 18.54 -38.77 -56.58
N LEU A 165 19.74 -38.34 -56.19
CA LEU A 165 20.91 -38.32 -57.07
C LEU A 165 21.23 -39.71 -57.61
N LYS A 166 21.21 -40.75 -56.76
CA LYS A 166 21.45 -42.13 -57.20
C LYS A 166 20.36 -42.63 -58.17
N MET A 167 19.10 -42.25 -57.93
CA MET A 167 18.00 -42.59 -58.84
C MET A 167 18.14 -41.94 -60.21
N ILE A 168 18.65 -40.71 -60.28
CA ILE A 168 18.94 -40.05 -61.54
C ILE A 168 20.04 -40.81 -62.30
N GLU A 169 21.13 -41.14 -61.63
CA GLU A 169 22.24 -41.91 -62.22
C GLU A 169 21.78 -43.28 -62.75
N LEU A 170 21.03 -44.03 -61.95
CA LEU A 170 20.48 -45.33 -62.35
C LEU A 170 19.53 -45.23 -63.55
N LYS A 171 18.71 -44.17 -63.62
CA LYS A 171 17.84 -43.92 -64.79
C LYS A 171 18.65 -43.64 -66.05
N GLU A 172 19.75 -42.90 -65.95
CA GLU A 172 20.65 -42.68 -67.09
C GLU A 172 21.34 -43.97 -67.55
N GLU A 173 21.81 -44.79 -66.61
CA GLU A 173 22.39 -46.11 -66.92
C GLU A 173 21.37 -47.04 -67.60
N LEU A 174 20.14 -47.10 -67.09
CA LEU A 174 19.05 -47.88 -67.70
C LEU A 174 18.81 -47.44 -69.15
N LYS A 175 18.75 -46.13 -69.40
CA LYS A 175 18.56 -45.59 -70.75
C LYS A 175 19.70 -45.99 -71.71
N LYS A 176 20.95 -45.92 -71.25
CA LYS A 176 22.12 -46.39 -72.02
C LYS A 176 22.05 -47.88 -72.30
N LEU A 177 21.67 -48.70 -71.31
CA LEU A 177 21.51 -50.15 -71.47
C LEU A 177 20.39 -50.49 -72.47
N GLU A 178 19.26 -49.79 -72.41
CA GLU A 178 18.17 -49.95 -73.37
C GLU A 178 18.61 -49.64 -74.80
N GLU A 179 19.34 -48.54 -75.02
CA GLU A 179 19.91 -48.19 -76.33
C GLU A 179 20.88 -49.27 -76.85
N LEU A 180 21.74 -49.81 -75.97
CA LEU A 180 22.66 -50.90 -76.30
C LEU A 180 21.92 -52.20 -76.68
N ILE A 181 20.84 -52.55 -75.97
CA ILE A 181 19.99 -53.70 -76.29
C ILE A 181 19.31 -53.50 -77.64
N LEU A 182 18.81 -52.29 -77.92
CA LEU A 182 18.14 -51.97 -79.17
C LEU A 182 19.11 -52.09 -80.37
N LYS A 183 20.35 -51.62 -80.21
CA LYS A 183 21.43 -51.82 -81.20
C LYS A 183 21.73 -53.30 -81.44
N LYS A 184 21.92 -54.10 -80.38
CA LYS A 184 22.15 -55.55 -80.53
C LYS A 184 21.00 -56.29 -81.21
N LYS A 185 19.75 -55.92 -80.91
CA LYS A 185 18.57 -56.48 -81.58
C LYS A 185 18.51 -56.12 -83.06
N THR A 186 18.86 -54.88 -83.42
CA THR A 186 18.91 -54.45 -84.83
C THR A 186 20.07 -55.09 -85.60
N ASP A 187 21.20 -55.33 -84.95
CA ASP A 187 22.33 -56.07 -85.53
C ASP A 187 22.03 -57.57 -85.72
N ALA A 188 21.23 -58.19 -84.83
CA ALA A 188 20.78 -59.57 -84.97
C ALA A 188 19.71 -59.79 -86.07
N VAL A 189 19.04 -58.71 -86.52
CA VAL A 189 17.97 -58.76 -87.55
C VAL A 189 18.49 -58.38 -88.95
N LYS A 190 19.76 -57.98 -89.10
CA LYS A 190 20.36 -57.81 -90.44
C LYS A 190 20.37 -59.15 -91.18
N PRO A 191 19.70 -59.26 -92.35
CA PRO A 191 19.68 -60.51 -93.09
C PRO A 191 21.10 -60.85 -93.54
N ARG A 192 21.55 -62.07 -93.23
CA ARG A 192 22.69 -62.68 -93.94
C ARG A 192 22.31 -62.67 -95.43
N ARG A 193 22.87 -61.73 -96.19
CA ARG A 193 22.80 -61.74 -97.66
C ARG A 193 23.30 -63.11 -98.10
N LYS A 194 22.41 -63.88 -98.72
CA LYS A 194 22.76 -65.07 -99.50
C LYS A 194 23.76 -64.62 -100.57
N ASN A 195 24.98 -65.11 -100.51
CA ASN A 195 25.83 -65.14 -101.69
C ASN A 195 25.54 -66.45 -102.42
N ALA A 196 24.96 -66.29 -103.60
CA ALA A 196 24.86 -67.31 -104.63
C ALA A 196 26.22 -67.43 -105.33
N ALA A 197 26.73 -68.66 -105.43
CA ALA A 197 27.51 -69.21 -106.52
C ALA A 197 27.67 -70.70 -106.25
#